data_AF-A0A948RDW0-F1
#
_entry.id   AF-A0A948RDW0-F1
#
_cell.length_a   1.000
_cell.length_b   1.000
_cell.length_c   1.000
_cell.angle_alpha   90.00
_cell.angle_beta   90.00
_cell.angle_gamma   90.00
#
_symmetry.space_group_name_H-M   'P 1'
#
loop_
_entity.id
_entity.type
_entity.pdbx_description
1 polymer ?
#
loop_
_entity_poly.entity_id
_entity_poly.type
_entity_poly.pdbx_seq_one_letter_code
_entity_poly.pdbx_strand_id
1 'polypeptide(L)' 'MKLLRHPVNPVLVPDPTSDWETYNVFNPSVIYHNSLFHMHYRAQGLDWVSRIGYAVSADGVRWNRLRHPVL' A
#
# COMPACT_ATOMS: atom_id res chain seq x y z
N MET A 1 -24.53 -1.02 10.66
CA MET A 1 -23.43 -0.03 10.57
C MET A 1 -23.22 0.33 9.10
N LYS A 2 -23.29 1.62 8.73
CA LYS A 2 -23.01 2.09 7.36
C LYS A 2 -21.61 2.67 7.31
N LEU A 3 -20.73 2.05 6.53
CA LEU A 3 -19.38 2.56 6.30
C LEU A 3 -19.40 3.63 5.20
N LEU A 4 -18.69 4.73 5.41
CA LEU A 4 -18.50 5.78 4.43
C LEU A 4 -17.16 5.55 3.72
N ARG A 5 -17.17 5.52 2.39
CA ARG A 5 -15.95 5.43 1.58
C ARG A 5 -15.31 6.80 1.50
N HIS A 6 -14.00 6.85 1.64
CA HIS A 6 -13.24 8.07 1.39
C HIS A 6 -13.32 8.44 -0.11
N PRO A 7 -13.49 9.72 -0.49
CA PRO A 7 -13.65 10.14 -1.89
C PRO A 7 -12.40 9.92 -2.75
N VAL A 8 -11.21 9.83 -2.15
CA VAL A 8 -9.94 9.64 -2.88
C VAL A 8 -9.57 8.17 -3.11
N ASN A 9 -10.46 7.23 -2.80
CA ASN A 9 -10.19 5.82 -3.11
C ASN A 9 -9.93 5.65 -4.63
N PRO A 10 -8.96 4.82 -5.03
CA PRO A 10 -8.04 4.02 -4.21
C PRO A 10 -6.93 4.85 -3.54
N VAL A 11 -6.62 4.57 -2.27
CA VAL A 11 -5.58 5.31 -1.51
C VAL A 11 -4.14 4.90 -1.84
N LEU A 12 -3.96 3.76 -2.52
CA LEU A 12 -2.68 3.30 -3.03
C LEU A 12 -2.92 2.54 -4.34
N VAL A 13 -2.09 2.79 -5.35
CA VAL A 13 -2.19 2.19 -6.69
C VAL A 13 -0.85 1.60 -7.12
N PRO A 14 -0.84 0.65 -8.09
CA PRO A 14 0.39 0.14 -8.70
C PRO A 14 1.32 1.25 -9.19
N ASP A 15 2.63 1.00 -9.15
CA ASP A 15 3.65 1.89 -9.72
C ASP A 15 4.14 1.33 -11.06
N PRO A 16 3.80 1.92 -12.21
CA PRO A 16 4.26 1.43 -13.51
C PRO A 16 5.79 1.43 -13.67
N THR A 17 6.51 2.14 -12.81
CA THR A 17 7.99 2.22 -12.84
C THR A 17 8.66 1.19 -11.94
N SER A 18 7.91 0.46 -11.13
CA SER A 18 8.42 -0.55 -10.20
C SER A 18 8.17 -1.96 -10.72
N ASP A 19 9.23 -2.73 -10.93
CA ASP A 19 9.14 -4.11 -11.43
C ASP A 19 8.29 -5.04 -10.56
N TRP A 20 8.24 -4.82 -9.24
CA TRP A 20 7.59 -5.71 -8.28
C TRP A 20 6.18 -5.28 -7.82
N GLU A 21 5.80 -4.02 -8.06
CA GLU A 21 4.45 -3.51 -7.74
C GLU A 21 3.75 -2.86 -8.95
N THR A 22 4.23 -3.11 -10.17
CA THR A 22 3.66 -2.53 -11.40
C THR A 22 2.26 -3.00 -11.74
N TYR A 23 1.81 -4.15 -11.24
CA TYR A 23 0.58 -4.77 -11.72
C TYR A 23 -0.54 -4.72 -10.70
N ASN A 24 -0.33 -5.27 -9.49
CA ASN A 24 -1.34 -5.26 -8.43
C ASN A 24 -0.78 -4.65 -7.14
N VAL A 25 -1.61 -3.88 -6.43
CA VAL A 25 -1.37 -3.40 -5.06
C VAL A 25 -2.68 -3.52 -4.29
N PHE A 26 -2.73 -4.38 -3.28
CA PHE A 26 -3.98 -4.80 -2.64
C PHE A 26 -3.75 -5.52 -1.30
N ASN A 27 -4.84 -5.92 -0.65
CA ASN A 27 -4.86 -6.71 0.60
C ASN A 27 -3.87 -6.24 1.68
N PRO A 28 -3.92 -4.96 2.11
CA PRO A 28 -3.01 -4.45 3.13
C PRO A 28 -3.38 -4.90 4.54
N SER A 29 -2.36 -4.98 5.40
CA SER A 29 -2.47 -4.89 6.85
C SER A 29 -2.02 -3.51 7.30
N VAL A 30 -2.76 -2.87 8.22
CA VAL A 30 -2.43 -1.53 8.73
C VAL A 30 -2.45 -1.53 10.25
N ILE A 31 -1.39 -0.99 10.86
CA ILE A 31 -1.31 -0.74 12.30
C ILE A 31 -1.07 0.75 12.55
N TYR A 32 -1.41 1.24 13.75
CA TYR A 32 -1.07 2.59 14.20
C TYR A 32 -0.05 2.52 15.32
N HIS A 33 1.10 3.17 15.13
CA HIS A 33 2.22 3.14 16.06
C HIS A 33 3.05 4.43 15.93
N ASN A 34 3.57 4.96 17.03
CA ASN A 34 4.37 6.20 17.04
C ASN A 34 3.78 7.35 16.20
N SER A 35 2.48 7.57 16.36
CA SER A 35 1.71 8.62 15.67
C SER A 35 1.63 8.50 14.14
N LEU A 36 1.88 7.30 13.59
CA LEU A 36 1.78 7.03 12.17
C LEU A 36 0.95 5.76 11.91
N PHE A 37 0.27 5.75 10.76
CA PHE A 37 -0.23 4.52 10.17
C PHE A 37 0.91 3.83 9.41
N HIS A 38 1.07 2.54 9.66
CA HIS A 38 2.05 1.68 9.01
C HIS A 38 1.30 0.62 8.20
N MET A 39 1.42 0.68 6.88
CA MET A 39 0.81 -0.26 5.96
C MET A 39 1.85 -1.25 5.46
N HIS A 40 1.55 -2.54 5.62
CA HIS A 40 2.20 -3.63 4.90
C HIS A 40 1.23 -4.09 3.82
N TYR A 41 1.56 -3.89 2.55
CA TYR A 41 0.66 -4.17 1.44
C TYR A 41 1.19 -5.27 0.55
N ARG A 42 0.31 -6.14 0.04
CA ARG A 42 0.68 -7.11 -0.98
C ARG A 42 0.77 -6.40 -2.33
N ALA A 43 1.86 -6.64 -3.05
CA ALA A 43 2.00 -6.20 -4.43
C ALA A 43 2.46 -7.34 -5.35
N GLN A 44 2.20 -7.17 -6.64
CA GLN A 44 2.69 -8.06 -7.69
C GLN A 44 3.17 -7.25 -8.88
N GLY A 45 4.28 -7.69 -9.46
CA GLY A 45 4.74 -7.27 -10.77
C GLY A 45 4.12 -8.11 -11.87
N LEU A 46 4.64 -7.97 -13.09
CA LEU A 46 4.25 -8.82 -14.23
C LEU A 46 4.71 -10.27 -14.08
N ASP A 47 5.61 -10.54 -13.13
CA ASP A 47 6.07 -11.89 -12.77
C ASP A 47 5.07 -12.66 -11.89
N TRP A 48 3.98 -12.02 -11.47
CA TRP A 48 2.95 -12.56 -10.58
C TRP A 48 3.44 -12.99 -9.19
N VAL A 49 4.69 -12.70 -8.84
CA VAL A 49 5.24 -13.03 -7.53
C VAL A 49 4.75 -11.99 -6.53
N SER A 50 4.13 -12.48 -5.44
CA SER A 50 3.66 -11.61 -4.37
C SER A 50 4.80 -11.19 -3.47
N ARG A 51 4.88 -9.89 -3.20
CA ARG A 51 5.84 -9.29 -2.27
C ARG A 51 5.11 -8.34 -1.33
N ILE A 52 5.72 -8.04 -0.19
CA ILE A 52 5.19 -7.12 0.81
C ILE A 52 5.91 -5.78 0.65
N GLY A 53 5.15 -4.77 0.28
CA GLY A 53 5.55 -3.38 0.35
C GLY A 53 5.29 -2.78 1.73
N TYR A 54 5.95 -1.65 1.99
CA TYR A 54 5.76 -0.89 3.21
C TYR A 54 5.51 0.58 2.90
N ALA A 55 4.49 1.16 3.53
CA ALA A 55 4.15 2.57 3.42
C ALA A 55 3.74 3.16 4.77
N VAL A 56 3.98 4.45 4.94
CA VAL A 56 3.57 5.22 6.12
C VAL A 56 2.66 6.38 5.76
N SER A 57 1.75 6.72 6.67
CA SER A 57 0.84 7.86 6.52
C SER A 57 0.58 8.52 7.87
N ALA A 58 0.43 9.84 7.87
CA ALA A 58 -0.02 10.59 9.05
C ALA A 58 -1.56 10.74 9.11
N ASP A 59 -2.25 10.65 7.96
CA ASP A 59 -3.70 10.87 7.82
C ASP A 59 -4.49 9.61 7.43
N GLY A 60 -3.78 8.50 7.15
CA GLY A 60 -4.37 7.23 6.71
C GLY A 60 -4.82 7.24 5.24
N VAL A 61 -4.53 8.32 4.50
CA VAL A 61 -5.05 8.56 3.15
C VAL A 61 -3.92 8.80 2.16
N ARG A 62 -2.91 9.60 2.52
CA ARG A 62 -1.73 9.88 1.71
C ARG A 62 -0.57 9.05 2.21
N TRP A 63 0.00 8.23 1.34
CA TRP A 63 0.99 7.22 1.71
C TRP A 63 2.35 7.55 1.10
N ASN A 64 3.40 7.52 1.92
CA ASN A 64 4.79 7.50 1.49
C ASN A 64 5.31 6.06 1.57
N ARG A 65 5.67 5.46 0.43
CA ARG A 65 6.09 4.05 0.34
C ARG A 65 7.59 3.92 0.08
N LEU A 66 8.18 2.83 0.55
CA LEU A 66 9.54 2.45 0.18
C LEU A 66 9.59 1.97 -1.28
N ARG A 67 10.74 2.19 -1.94
CA ARG A 67 10.94 1.77 -3.34
C ARG A 67 11.12 0.26 -3.53
N HIS A 68 11.57 -0.42 -2.49
CA HIS A 68 11.84 -1.87 -2.50
C HIS A 68 10.90 -2.58 -1.52
N PRO A 69 10.52 -3.83 -1.81
CA PRO A 69 9.71 -4.62 -0.90
C PRO A 69 10.50 -4.93 0.38
N VAL A 70 9.76 -5.14 1.48
CA VAL A 70 10.30 -5.55 2.77
C VAL A 70 10.23 -7.06 3.00
N LEU A 71 9.47 -7.79 2.17
CA LEU A 71 9.42 -9.26 2.13
C LEU A 71 9.07 -9.78 0.73
#